data_AF-A0A7V1PI98-F1
#
_entry.id   AF-A0A7V1PI98-F1
#
_cell.length_a   1.000
_cell.length_b   1.000
_cell.length_c   1.000
_cell.angle_alpha   90.00
_cell.angle_beta   90.00
_cell.angle_gamma   90.00
#
_symmetry.space_group_name_H-M   'P 1'
#
loop_
_entity.id
_entity.type
_entity.pdbx_description
1 polymer ?
#
loop_
_entity_poly.entity_id
_entity_poly.type
_entity_poly.pdbx_seq_one_letter_code
_entity_poly.pdbx_strand_id
1 'polypeptide(L)'
;MRKLRELFVKSLIKLAQKDKDIILLNDDTGFNLFEEFQRKFPAQYFNCGIAEQTYMGVASGLAKSGKKPYVYGIIPFAIMRCYEQLRDDVCYHNENVKIVGVGGYKYYKFLGFTHNIEKDEDIKILKPLPNIKIYTPKTLDEVEVLIKKEYKRRGPAYIRL
;
A
#
# COMPACT_ATOMS: atom_id res chain seq x y z
N MET A 1 -15.41 0.08 -3.29
CA MET A 1 -14.16 -0.67 -3.03
C MET A 1 -13.55 -1.26 -4.30
N ARG A 2 -14.16 -2.22 -5.03
CA ARG A 2 -13.54 -2.78 -6.28
C ARG A 2 -13.08 -1.71 -7.29
N LYS A 3 -13.96 -0.78 -7.65
CA LYS A 3 -13.63 0.33 -8.58
C LYS A 3 -12.51 1.26 -8.08
N LEU A 4 -12.38 1.44 -6.75
CA LEU A 4 -11.32 2.28 -6.17
C LEU A 4 -9.95 1.61 -6.33
N ARG A 5 -9.86 0.29 -6.08
CA ARG A 5 -8.64 -0.49 -6.27
C ARG A 5 -8.22 -0.56 -7.74
N GLU A 6 -9.16 -0.78 -8.64
CA GLU A 6 -8.93 -0.76 -10.08
C GLU A 6 -8.42 0.61 -10.55
N LEU A 7 -9.02 1.70 -10.06
CA LEU A 7 -8.55 3.05 -10.38
C LEU A 7 -7.15 3.32 -9.81
N PHE A 8 -6.85 2.82 -8.61
CA PHE A 8 -5.52 2.91 -8.03
C PHE A 8 -4.47 2.28 -8.97
N VAL A 9 -4.71 1.05 -9.42
CA VAL A 9 -3.78 0.38 -10.34
C VAL A 9 -3.69 1.08 -11.68
N LYS A 10 -4.81 1.50 -12.28
CA LYS A 10 -4.79 2.27 -13.53
C LYS A 10 -3.98 3.56 -13.40
N SER A 11 -4.08 4.23 -12.27
CA SER A 11 -3.33 5.45 -11.98
C SER A 11 -1.84 5.14 -11.80
N LEU A 12 -1.52 4.07 -11.08
CA LEU A 12 -0.13 3.62 -10.88
C LEU A 12 0.53 3.19 -12.19
N ILE A 13 -0.19 2.49 -13.08
CA ILE A 13 0.28 2.13 -14.44
C ILE A 13 0.68 3.39 -15.24
N LYS A 14 -0.14 4.44 -15.22
CA LYS A 14 0.15 5.71 -15.92
C LYS A 14 1.42 6.38 -15.38
N LEU A 15 1.68 6.24 -14.08
CA LEU A 15 2.88 6.79 -13.44
C LEU A 15 4.11 5.91 -13.70
N ALA A 16 3.99 4.59 -13.55
CA ALA A 16 5.08 3.63 -13.77
C ALA A 16 5.62 3.69 -15.20
N GLN A 17 4.77 3.96 -16.19
CA GLN A 17 5.19 4.21 -17.58
C GLN A 17 6.20 5.36 -17.72
N LYS A 18 6.17 6.34 -16.81
CA LYS A 18 7.01 7.54 -16.86
C LYS A 18 8.10 7.53 -15.78
N ASP A 19 8.00 6.63 -14.82
CA ASP A 19 8.89 6.56 -13.66
C ASP A 19 9.19 5.11 -13.30
N LYS A 20 10.39 4.68 -13.69
CA LYS A 20 10.93 3.34 -13.42
C LYS A 20 11.25 3.10 -11.95
N ASP A 21 11.25 4.15 -11.11
CA ASP A 21 11.54 4.02 -9.69
C ASP A 21 10.30 3.65 -8.86
N ILE A 22 9.11 3.65 -9.45
CA ILE A 22 7.92 3.07 -8.84
C ILE A 22 8.06 1.56 -8.79
N ILE A 23 7.93 0.99 -7.60
CA ILE A 23 7.94 -0.46 -7.37
C ILE A 23 6.63 -0.85 -6.68
N LEU A 24 5.90 -1.82 -7.23
CA LEU A 24 4.71 -2.39 -6.61
C LEU A 24 5.07 -3.73 -5.95
N LEU A 25 4.82 -3.82 -4.64
CA LEU A 25 5.03 -5.01 -3.82
C LEU A 25 3.69 -5.51 -3.30
N ASN A 26 3.44 -6.82 -3.35
CA ASN A 26 2.26 -7.44 -2.73
C ASN A 26 2.58 -8.72 -1.96
N ASP A 27 1.67 -9.08 -1.06
CA ASP A 27 1.72 -10.24 -0.15
C ASP A 27 0.86 -11.41 -0.66
N ASP A 28 1.01 -11.77 -1.94
CA ASP A 28 0.14 -12.73 -2.65
C ASP A 28 -1.35 -12.35 -2.70
N THR A 29 -1.65 -11.05 -2.54
CA THR A 29 -3.00 -10.49 -2.68
C THR A 29 -3.18 -9.77 -4.01
N GLY A 30 -4.43 -9.44 -4.37
CA GLY A 30 -4.72 -8.70 -5.61
C GLY A 30 -4.90 -9.58 -6.85
N PHE A 31 -5.43 -10.79 -6.67
CA PHE A 31 -5.86 -11.66 -7.76
C PHE A 31 -6.71 -10.91 -8.80
N ASN A 32 -6.36 -11.01 -10.09
CA ASN A 32 -6.99 -10.31 -11.21
C ASN A 32 -6.94 -8.78 -11.15
N LEU A 33 -5.99 -8.21 -10.40
CA LEU A 33 -5.80 -6.76 -10.29
C LEU A 33 -4.49 -6.25 -10.92
N PHE A 34 -3.40 -7.03 -10.89
CA PHE A 34 -2.05 -6.56 -11.22
C PHE A 34 -1.48 -7.09 -12.52
N GLU A 35 -2.19 -7.95 -13.24
CA GLU A 35 -1.70 -8.66 -14.43
C GLU A 35 -1.27 -7.69 -15.52
N GLU A 36 -2.01 -6.60 -15.71
CA GLU A 36 -1.62 -5.55 -16.66
C GLU A 36 -0.32 -4.85 -16.24
N PHE A 37 -0.18 -4.53 -14.95
CA PHE A 37 1.02 -3.88 -14.41
C PHE A 37 2.24 -4.80 -14.54
N GLN A 38 2.12 -6.05 -14.10
CA GLN A 38 3.17 -7.06 -14.16
C GLN A 38 3.63 -7.30 -15.61
N ARG A 39 2.70 -7.44 -16.55
CA ARG A 39 3.02 -7.64 -17.97
C ARG A 39 3.76 -6.44 -18.58
N LYS A 40 3.35 -5.21 -18.24
CA LYS A 40 3.94 -3.99 -18.80
C LYS A 40 5.27 -3.60 -18.15
N PHE A 41 5.41 -3.85 -16.85
CA PHE A 41 6.52 -3.36 -16.04
C PHE A 41 7.07 -4.48 -15.13
N PRO A 42 7.58 -5.60 -15.69
CA PRO A 42 8.00 -6.75 -14.90
C PRO A 42 9.12 -6.45 -13.91
N ALA A 43 9.99 -5.48 -14.20
CA ALA A 43 11.06 -5.04 -13.30
C ALA A 43 10.59 -4.10 -12.16
N GLN A 44 9.32 -3.69 -12.19
CA GLN A 44 8.70 -2.78 -11.22
C GLN A 44 7.65 -3.48 -10.36
N TYR A 45 7.49 -4.80 -10.49
CA TYR A 45 6.49 -5.58 -9.76
C TYR A 45 7.15 -6.76 -9.07
N PHE A 46 6.86 -6.95 -7.78
CA PHE A 46 7.31 -8.11 -7.02
C PHE A 46 6.18 -8.66 -6.16
N ASN A 47 5.81 -9.91 -6.40
CA ASN A 47 5.05 -10.69 -5.42
C ASN A 47 6.03 -11.27 -4.40
N CYS A 48 5.91 -10.82 -3.16
CA CYS A 48 6.78 -11.21 -2.07
C CYS A 48 6.27 -12.46 -1.32
N GLY A 49 5.14 -13.03 -1.74
CA GLY A 49 4.47 -14.12 -1.03
C GLY A 49 3.88 -13.68 0.31
N ILE A 50 3.45 -14.64 1.13
CA ILE A 50 2.85 -14.40 2.46
C ILE A 50 3.96 -14.10 3.48
N ALA A 51 4.69 -13.00 3.26
CA ALA A 51 5.86 -12.58 4.02
C ALA A 51 5.81 -11.07 4.31
N GLU A 52 4.77 -10.64 5.02
CA GLU A 52 4.44 -9.22 5.19
C GLU A 52 5.48 -8.45 6.02
N GLN A 53 6.23 -9.10 6.90
CA GLN A 53 7.35 -8.42 7.57
C GLN A 53 8.48 -8.16 6.57
N THR A 54 8.79 -9.15 5.74
CA THR A 54 9.84 -9.09 4.72
C THR A 54 9.55 -8.04 3.66
N TYR A 55 8.35 -8.01 3.05
CA TYR A 55 8.08 -7.04 1.97
C TYR A 55 8.09 -5.57 2.45
N MET A 56 7.85 -5.32 3.74
CA MET A 56 7.87 -3.99 4.34
C MET A 56 9.31 -3.55 4.57
N GLY A 57 10.17 -4.47 5.04
CA GLY A 57 11.62 -4.25 5.10
C GLY A 57 12.23 -4.02 3.71
N VAL A 58 11.84 -4.82 2.72
CA VAL A 58 12.21 -4.62 1.31
C VAL A 58 11.75 -3.25 0.81
N ALA A 59 10.51 -2.84 1.13
CA ALA A 59 10.01 -1.51 0.79
C ALA A 59 10.87 -0.41 1.42
N SER A 60 11.21 -0.50 2.71
CA SER A 60 12.11 0.46 3.35
C SER A 60 13.48 0.53 2.65
N GLY A 61 14.10 -0.61 2.37
CA GLY A 61 15.39 -0.67 1.66
C GLY A 61 15.34 -0.08 0.24
N LEU A 62 14.26 -0.35 -0.50
CA LEU A 62 14.02 0.24 -1.82
C LEU A 62 13.85 1.76 -1.72
N ALA A 63 13.08 2.25 -0.75
CA ALA A 63 12.90 3.68 -0.52
C ALA A 63 14.22 4.40 -0.18
N LYS A 64 15.04 3.80 0.69
CA LYS A 64 16.40 4.28 1.01
C LYS A 64 17.30 4.35 -0.22
N SER A 65 17.10 3.44 -1.17
CA SER A 65 17.83 3.38 -2.44
C SER A 65 17.25 4.30 -3.53
N GLY A 66 16.34 5.21 -3.17
CA GLY A 66 15.75 6.20 -4.08
C GLY A 66 14.53 5.71 -4.86
N LYS A 67 14.06 4.48 -4.61
CA LYS A 67 12.82 3.97 -5.20
C LYS A 67 11.58 4.55 -4.51
N LYS A 68 10.42 4.31 -5.12
CA LYS A 68 9.09 4.74 -4.67
C LYS A 68 8.20 3.50 -4.51
N PRO A 69 8.40 2.71 -3.46
CA PRO A 69 7.64 1.49 -3.23
C PRO A 69 6.20 1.76 -2.82
N TYR A 70 5.29 1.02 -3.45
CA TYR A 70 3.89 0.89 -3.09
C TYR A 70 3.67 -0.55 -2.60
N VAL A 71 3.35 -0.69 -1.32
CA VAL A 71 3.03 -1.98 -0.69
C VAL A 71 1.52 -2.14 -0.73
N TYR A 72 1.02 -3.25 -1.24
CA TYR A 72 -0.40 -3.55 -1.32
C TYR A 72 -0.72 -4.82 -0.54
N GLY A 73 -1.77 -4.78 0.27
CA GLY A 73 -2.25 -5.96 0.98
C GLY A 73 -3.58 -5.75 1.70
N ILE A 74 -4.12 -6.85 2.23
CA ILE A 74 -5.33 -6.80 3.07
C ILE A 74 -4.95 -6.14 4.41
N ILE A 75 -5.79 -5.22 4.92
CA ILE A 75 -5.39 -4.29 5.99
C ILE A 75 -4.72 -4.99 7.19
N PRO A 76 -5.30 -6.01 7.86
CA PRO A 76 -4.63 -6.68 8.97
C PRO A 76 -3.21 -7.16 8.65
N PHE A 77 -2.98 -7.64 7.43
CA PHE A 77 -1.68 -8.16 7.02
C PHE A 77 -0.71 -7.04 6.64
N ALA A 78 -1.20 -6.04 5.90
CA ALA A 78 -0.39 -4.92 5.41
C ALA A 78 0.02 -3.90 6.47
N ILE A 79 -0.59 -3.93 7.66
CA ILE A 79 -0.24 -2.98 8.74
C ILE A 79 -0.02 -3.63 10.11
N MET A 80 -0.75 -4.69 10.49
CA MET A 80 -0.63 -5.25 11.84
C MET A 80 0.44 -6.34 11.88
N ARG A 81 0.47 -7.23 10.88
CA ARG A 81 1.47 -8.31 10.84
C ARG A 81 2.89 -7.79 10.68
N CYS A 82 3.06 -6.68 9.96
CA CYS A 82 4.35 -6.02 9.73
C CYS A 82 4.51 -4.70 10.52
N TYR A 83 3.82 -4.57 11.66
CA TYR A 83 3.71 -3.29 12.36
C TYR A 83 5.07 -2.75 12.82
N GLU A 84 5.96 -3.61 13.33
CA GLU A 84 7.30 -3.21 13.76
C GLU A 84 8.12 -2.65 12.60
N GLN A 85 8.14 -3.33 11.45
CA GLN A 85 8.85 -2.87 10.24
C GLN A 85 8.25 -1.56 9.71
N LEU A 86 6.93 -1.43 9.71
CA LEU A 86 6.26 -0.19 9.35
C LEU A 86 6.59 0.95 10.32
N ARG A 87 6.65 0.66 11.63
CA ARG A 87 6.97 1.64 12.66
C ARG A 87 8.42 2.08 12.54
N ASP A 88 9.36 1.17 12.71
CA ASP A 88 10.78 1.47 12.86
C ASP A 88 11.43 1.76 11.51
N ASP A 89 11.31 0.85 10.56
CA ASP A 89 12.02 0.95 9.28
C ASP A 89 11.43 2.02 8.35
N VAL A 90 10.13 2.32 8.48
CA VAL A 90 9.42 3.23 7.57
C VAL A 90 9.04 4.55 8.25
N CYS A 91 8.28 4.52 9.34
CA CYS A 91 7.72 5.74 9.92
C CYS A 91 8.78 6.58 10.63
N TYR A 92 9.59 5.99 11.51
CA TYR A 92 10.62 6.72 12.26
C TYR A 92 11.74 7.26 11.35
N HIS A 93 12.05 6.57 10.26
CA HIS A 93 13.01 7.03 9.25
C HIS A 93 12.40 7.97 8.19
N ASN A 94 11.09 8.25 8.24
CA ASN A 94 10.36 9.05 7.25
C ASN A 94 10.57 8.54 5.81
N GLU A 95 10.61 7.21 5.63
CA GLU A 95 10.87 6.59 4.34
C GLU A 95 9.73 6.81 3.36
N ASN A 96 10.05 6.87 2.06
CA ASN A 96 9.08 7.11 1.01
C ASN A 96 8.30 5.85 0.60
N VAL A 97 7.62 5.22 1.55
CA VAL A 97 6.80 4.01 1.32
C VAL A 97 5.31 4.36 1.33
N LYS A 98 4.57 3.87 0.33
CA LYS A 98 3.11 4.04 0.24
C LYS A 98 2.41 2.70 0.51
N ILE A 99 1.75 2.59 1.65
CA ILE A 99 1.00 1.41 2.08
C ILE A 99 -0.44 1.56 1.58
N VAL A 100 -0.91 0.57 0.83
CA VAL A 100 -2.25 0.52 0.25
C VAL A 100 -2.99 -0.66 0.86
N GLY A 101 -3.78 -0.34 1.89
CA GLY A 101 -4.58 -1.34 2.61
C GLY A 101 -5.95 -1.51 1.99
N VAL A 102 -6.36 -2.75 1.74
CA VAL A 102 -7.68 -3.09 1.20
C VAL A 102 -8.50 -3.97 2.12
N GLY A 103 -9.83 -3.88 1.99
CA GLY A 103 -10.73 -4.68 2.82
C GLY A 103 -10.93 -4.06 4.19
N GLY A 104 -11.53 -2.86 4.19
CA GLY A 104 -11.91 -2.14 5.40
C GLY A 104 -12.96 -2.84 6.25
N TYR A 105 -13.57 -2.08 7.15
CA TYR A 105 -14.56 -2.57 8.12
C TYR A 105 -15.55 -3.59 7.54
N LYS A 106 -15.41 -4.83 8.01
CA LYS A 106 -16.27 -5.95 7.65
C LYS A 106 -16.44 -6.14 6.14
N TYR A 107 -15.36 -6.01 5.37
CA TYR A 107 -15.37 -6.31 3.94
C TYR A 107 -15.33 -7.83 3.67
N TYR A 108 -14.47 -8.55 4.39
CA TYR A 108 -14.30 -9.99 4.30
C TYR A 108 -15.10 -10.73 5.38
N LYS A 109 -16.36 -10.34 5.64
CA LYS A 109 -17.15 -10.89 6.78
C LYS A 109 -17.13 -12.42 6.88
N PHE A 110 -17.18 -13.09 5.72
CA PHE A 110 -17.20 -14.54 5.60
C PHE A 110 -15.88 -15.21 6.05
N LEU A 111 -14.77 -14.47 6.11
CA LEU A 111 -13.47 -14.94 6.60
C LEU A 111 -13.24 -14.66 8.10
N GLY A 112 -14.23 -14.07 8.79
CA GLY A 112 -14.17 -13.82 10.22
C GLY A 112 -13.26 -12.65 10.64
N PHE A 113 -13.14 -12.45 11.94
CA PHE A 113 -12.42 -11.30 12.52
C PHE A 113 -10.92 -11.26 12.15
N THR A 114 -10.32 -12.39 11.77
CA THR A 114 -8.90 -12.48 11.41
C THR A 114 -8.55 -11.75 10.10
N HIS A 115 -9.53 -11.55 9.22
CA HIS A 115 -9.36 -10.90 7.91
C HIS A 115 -10.01 -9.51 7.84
N ASN A 116 -10.61 -9.04 8.94
CA ASN A 116 -11.33 -7.78 8.98
C ASN A 116 -10.78 -6.90 10.10
N ILE A 117 -10.79 -5.60 9.85
CA ILE A 117 -10.61 -4.61 10.91
C ILE A 117 -11.96 -4.23 11.50
N GLU A 118 -11.97 -3.86 12.78
CA GLU A 118 -13.15 -3.27 13.43
C GLU A 118 -13.15 -1.75 13.29
N LYS A 119 -14.15 -1.20 12.59
CA LYS A 119 -14.35 0.24 12.28
C LYS A 119 -13.10 0.90 11.66
N ASP A 120 -12.34 1.59 12.50
CA ASP A 120 -11.18 2.46 12.25
C ASP A 120 -9.93 2.01 13.02
N GLU A 121 -9.89 0.74 13.44
CA GLU A 121 -8.78 0.11 14.15
C GLU A 121 -7.42 0.34 13.47
N ASP A 122 -7.36 0.20 12.14
CA ASP A 122 -6.18 0.50 11.34
C ASP A 122 -5.68 1.93 11.50
N ILE A 123 -6.60 2.89 11.50
CA ILE A 123 -6.28 4.31 11.68
C ILE A 123 -5.78 4.54 13.11
N LYS A 124 -6.43 3.94 14.12
CA LYS A 124 -6.05 4.07 15.52
C LYS A 124 -4.66 3.50 15.81
N ILE A 125 -4.30 2.38 15.18
CA ILE A 125 -2.98 1.73 15.29
C ILE A 125 -1.87 2.58 14.66
N LEU A 126 -2.17 3.21 13.51
CA LEU A 126 -1.18 3.99 12.76
C LEU A 126 -1.07 5.45 13.23
N LYS A 127 -2.11 6.01 13.83
CA LYS A 127 -2.16 7.43 14.25
C LYS A 127 -1.01 7.86 15.19
N PRO A 128 -0.51 7.02 16.11
CA PRO A 128 0.63 7.38 16.95
C PRO A 128 1.98 7.38 16.22
N LEU A 129 2.07 6.76 15.04
CA LEU A 129 3.33 6.68 14.31
C LEU A 129 3.72 8.04 13.73
N PRO A 130 5.00 8.45 13.83
CA PRO A 130 5.46 9.72 13.29
C PRO A 130 5.46 9.68 11.76
N ASN A 131 5.40 10.86 11.14
CA ASN A 131 5.56 11.10 9.69
C ASN A 131 4.51 10.51 8.74
N ILE A 132 3.78 9.46 9.15
CA ILE A 132 2.81 8.78 8.29
C ILE A 132 1.59 9.66 8.04
N LYS A 133 1.20 9.77 6.77
CA LYS A 133 -0.09 10.38 6.39
C LYS A 133 -1.13 9.32 6.14
N ILE A 134 -2.28 9.44 6.79
CA ILE A 134 -3.38 8.48 6.68
C ILE A 134 -4.48 9.06 5.79
N TYR A 135 -4.93 8.27 4.81
CA TYR A 135 -5.94 8.66 3.84
C TYR A 135 -7.03 7.59 3.73
N THR A 136 -8.29 8.03 3.69
CA THR A 136 -9.46 7.16 3.50
C THR A 136 -10.36 7.69 2.39
N PRO A 137 -9.87 7.75 1.13
CA PRO A 137 -10.65 8.31 0.03
C PRO A 137 -11.96 7.51 -0.17
N LYS A 138 -13.04 8.23 -0.50
CA LYS A 138 -14.39 7.69 -0.66
C LYS A 138 -14.83 7.66 -2.12
N THR A 139 -14.24 8.49 -2.97
CA THR A 139 -14.61 8.65 -4.38
C THR A 139 -13.46 8.31 -5.33
N LEU A 140 -13.79 8.09 -6.60
CA LEU A 140 -12.80 7.85 -7.65
C LEU A 140 -11.89 9.07 -7.85
N ASP A 141 -12.47 10.27 -7.87
CA ASP A 141 -11.71 11.51 -8.06
C ASP A 141 -10.73 11.75 -6.90
N GLU A 142 -11.15 11.47 -5.66
CA GLU A 142 -10.27 11.53 -4.49
C GLU A 142 -9.07 10.59 -4.62
N VAL A 143 -9.29 9.35 -5.11
CA VAL A 143 -8.20 8.39 -5.33
C VAL A 143 -7.23 8.90 -6.40
N GLU A 144 -7.73 9.40 -7.53
CA GLU A 144 -6.87 9.90 -8.61
C GLU A 144 -6.03 11.12 -8.16
N VAL A 145 -6.67 12.09 -7.49
CA VAL A 145 -5.97 13.26 -6.95
C VAL A 145 -4.96 12.85 -5.89
N LEU A 146 -5.33 11.94 -4.98
CA LEU A 146 -4.47 11.47 -3.92
C LEU A 146 -3.22 10.77 -4.46
N ILE A 147 -3.36 9.88 -5.46
CA ILE A 147 -2.23 9.16 -6.03
C ILE A 147 -1.24 10.13 -6.68
N LYS A 148 -1.73 11.12 -7.43
CA LYS A 148 -0.88 12.16 -8.04
C LYS A 148 -0.16 13.00 -6.98
N LYS A 149 -0.85 13.32 -5.88
CA LYS A 149 -0.29 14.07 -4.75
C LYS A 149 0.80 13.27 -4.03
N GLU A 150 0.50 12.02 -3.69
CA GLU A 150 1.42 11.16 -2.95
C GLU A 150 2.60 10.69 -3.80
N TYR A 151 2.44 10.57 -5.11
CA TYR A 151 3.55 10.35 -6.04
C TYR A 151 4.62 11.46 -5.99
N LYS A 152 4.20 12.72 -5.82
CA LYS A 152 5.10 13.88 -5.72
C LYS A 152 5.68 14.07 -4.32
N ARG A 153 5.04 13.49 -3.30
CA ARG A 153 5.39 13.70 -1.90
C ARG A 153 6.32 12.61 -1.39
N ARG A 154 7.42 12.99 -0.75
CA ARG A 154 8.27 12.07 0.03
C ARG A 154 7.70 11.79 1.43
N GLY A 155 8.02 10.61 1.94
CA GLY A 155 7.62 10.14 3.27
C GLY A 155 6.43 9.18 3.26
N PRO A 156 6.11 8.58 4.41
CA PRO A 156 5.24 7.41 4.44
C PRO A 156 3.77 7.80 4.32
N ALA A 157 2.98 6.96 3.67
CA ALA A 157 1.54 7.15 3.54
C ALA A 157 0.81 5.82 3.71
N TYR A 158 -0.33 5.85 4.40
CA TYR A 158 -1.31 4.78 4.41
C TYR A 158 -2.58 5.22 3.67
N ILE A 159 -3.01 4.43 2.69
CA ILE A 159 -4.18 4.68 1.85
C ILE A 159 -5.12 3.48 1.99
N ARG A 160 -6.28 3.70 2.62
CA ARG A 160 -7.32 2.69 2.81
C ARG A 160 -8.32 2.71 1.64
N LEU A 161 -8.43 1.60 0.89
CA LEU A 161 -9.29 1.45 -0.31
C LEU A 161 -10.40 0.39 -0.21
#